data_AF-A0A7V1JLA3-F1
#
_entry.id   AF-A0A7V1JLA3-F1
#
_cell.length_a   1.000
_cell.length_b   1.000
_cell.length_c   1.000
_cell.angle_alpha   90.00
_cell.angle_beta   90.00
_cell.angle_gamma   90.00
#
_symmetry.space_group_name_H-M   'P 1'
#
loop_
_entity.id
_entity.type
_entity.pdbx_description
1 polymer ?
#
loop_
_entity_poly.entity_id
_entity_poly.type
_entity_poly.pdbx_seq_one_letter_code
_entity_poly.pdbx_strand_id
1 'polypeptide(L)'
;MKSTMRKVRLFLALILLTACTTATTEPLPTASPPPSSATVAASGAVKPVQRASLGFTLAGRVQTVAVAVGDEVQPGEVLITLETADLEAEVAQAEAALDAAQAQLTSLQAGPRAEEIAVAEARLRAAQATVAQMIGQREQLLQAEEGSEPQIRAADAAVWAAAAQRDAAQAQLDLLLAGPAAEEIAVARAAVAQAEAVLEAARAALDQAMLRAPFAGTVAALEIGPGETVLPGQTVLTLADLSRLQVETTDLSERDVGRVAVGQQATVYVEALGVEVAGRVVSVAPQATTAEDDVVYTVIIALDEQPPAIRWGMSVEVEIAASAAAIGPPPATPTVTGDEAVFAQRRERMVIETIKARGITDERVLEAMRTVPRHLFVSEQQRDHAYGDYPLPIGFGQTISQPYIVALMTELLELAPGDTVLEVGTGSGYQAAILASIPQIEVYSVEIIPELAQSAQERLQELGYQVHCKQGDGYYGWEEHAPFDAIIVTAAPNHVPPPLVDQLAEGGR
;
A
#
# COMPACT_ATOMS: atom_id res chain seq x y z
N MET A 1 -5.88 -69.01 -64.94
CA MET A 1 -4.45 -68.96 -64.58
C MET A 1 -3.81 -67.82 -65.35
N LYS A 2 -2.93 -67.05 -64.68
CA LYS A 2 -2.32 -65.75 -65.06
C LYS A 2 -1.93 -65.57 -66.53
N SER A 3 -2.02 -64.32 -67.02
CA SER A 3 -0.86 -63.46 -67.39
C SER A 3 -1.16 -62.59 -68.63
N THR A 4 -1.40 -61.28 -68.51
CA THR A 4 -0.47 -60.12 -68.49
C THR A 4 -0.13 -59.50 -69.86
N MET A 5 -0.13 -58.14 -69.87
CA MET A 5 0.78 -57.21 -70.59
C MET A 5 0.46 -56.84 -72.06
N ARG A 6 0.69 -55.63 -72.59
CA ARG A 6 1.22 -54.31 -72.15
C ARG A 6 0.90 -53.33 -73.33
N LYS A 7 0.59 -52.05 -73.11
CA LYS A 7 0.26 -51.08 -74.19
C LYS A 7 1.35 -50.02 -74.42
N VAL A 8 1.43 -49.62 -75.69
CA VAL A 8 2.44 -48.84 -76.42
C VAL A 8 2.19 -47.33 -76.31
N ARG A 9 3.26 -46.52 -76.42
CA ARG A 9 3.28 -45.05 -76.60
C ARG A 9 3.43 -44.68 -78.08
N LEU A 10 2.78 -43.60 -78.53
CA LEU A 10 3.11 -42.86 -79.76
C LEU A 10 2.77 -41.36 -79.58
N PHE A 11 3.45 -40.49 -80.34
CA PHE A 11 3.70 -39.06 -80.10
C PHE A 11 3.04 -38.14 -81.16
N LEU A 12 2.73 -36.89 -80.75
CA LEU A 12 2.77 -35.58 -81.47
C LEU A 12 1.48 -34.87 -81.99
N ALA A 13 1.51 -33.51 -81.85
CA ALA A 13 0.65 -32.37 -82.32
C ALA A 13 -0.31 -31.78 -81.24
N LEU A 14 -0.56 -30.46 -81.03
CA LEU A 14 -0.44 -29.19 -81.79
C LEU A 14 -0.55 -27.95 -80.82
N ILE A 15 -0.09 -26.75 -81.21
CA ILE A 15 0.07 -25.50 -80.40
C ILE A 15 -1.02 -24.42 -80.65
N LEU A 16 -1.33 -23.60 -79.61
CA LEU A 16 -2.34 -22.52 -79.40
C LEU A 16 -2.12 -21.19 -80.20
N LEU A 17 -3.17 -20.53 -80.75
CA LEU A 17 -4.07 -19.43 -80.28
C LEU A 17 -3.41 -18.07 -79.90
N THR A 18 -3.34 -17.07 -80.80
CA THR A 18 -4.26 -15.92 -81.15
C THR A 18 -4.13 -14.64 -80.30
N ALA A 19 -3.97 -13.49 -80.98
CA ALA A 19 -3.89 -12.12 -80.43
C ALA A 19 -4.61 -11.07 -81.31
N CYS A 20 -4.96 -9.93 -80.66
CA CYS A 20 -5.21 -8.54 -81.14
C CYS A 20 -6.64 -7.95 -81.31
N THR A 21 -7.00 -7.12 -80.30
CA THR A 21 -7.38 -5.67 -80.26
C THR A 21 -8.64 -5.07 -80.95
N THR A 22 -9.46 -4.33 -80.18
CA THR A 22 -9.57 -2.83 -80.13
C THR A 22 -10.83 -2.35 -79.37
N ALA A 23 -10.70 -1.27 -78.58
CA ALA A 23 -11.73 -0.31 -78.04
C ALA A 23 -11.32 0.12 -76.62
N THR A 24 -11.47 1.33 -76.06
CA THR A 24 -11.86 2.69 -76.46
C THR A 24 -11.46 3.56 -75.25
N THR A 25 -10.95 4.76 -75.48
CA THR A 25 -10.48 5.73 -74.47
C THR A 25 -11.63 6.54 -73.85
N GLU A 26 -11.66 6.69 -72.52
CA GLU A 26 -12.35 7.75 -71.77
C GLU A 26 -11.37 8.37 -70.74
N PRO A 27 -11.61 9.62 -70.28
CA PRO A 27 -10.56 10.51 -69.78
C PRO A 27 -10.19 10.30 -68.30
N LEU A 28 -8.95 10.66 -67.98
CA LEU A 28 -8.35 10.60 -66.65
C LEU A 28 -9.13 11.38 -65.58
N PRO A 29 -9.46 10.77 -64.43
CA PRO A 29 -9.50 11.48 -63.17
C PRO A 29 -8.06 11.61 -62.62
N THR A 30 -7.75 12.82 -62.18
CA THR A 30 -6.55 13.22 -61.45
C THR A 30 -6.18 12.22 -60.35
N ALA A 31 -5.00 11.62 -60.47
CA ALA A 31 -4.39 10.85 -59.41
C ALA A 31 -4.15 11.77 -58.21
N SER A 32 -4.86 11.52 -57.10
CA SER A 32 -4.39 11.89 -55.77
C SER A 32 -3.02 11.23 -55.54
N PRO A 33 -2.06 11.91 -54.88
CA PRO A 33 -0.75 11.34 -54.64
C PRO A 33 -0.87 10.04 -53.83
N PRO A 34 -0.02 9.02 -54.07
CA PRO A 34 -0.03 7.82 -53.24
C PRO A 34 0.39 8.21 -51.81
N PRO A 35 -0.26 7.72 -50.74
CA PRO A 35 0.33 7.84 -49.42
C PRO A 35 1.57 6.94 -49.39
N SER A 36 2.73 7.56 -49.60
CA SER A 36 4.00 7.02 -49.19
C SER A 36 4.17 7.29 -47.69
N SER A 37 3.61 6.40 -46.87
CA SER A 37 3.99 6.22 -45.47
C SER A 37 3.45 4.87 -45.02
N ALA A 38 4.31 4.02 -44.50
CA ALA A 38 3.94 2.70 -44.00
C ALA A 38 3.00 2.86 -42.78
N THR A 39 1.69 2.97 -42.96
CA THR A 39 0.72 3.02 -41.85
C THR A 39 0.22 1.62 -41.51
N VAL A 40 -0.33 1.45 -40.30
CA VAL A 40 -0.99 0.25 -39.81
C VAL A 40 -2.43 0.63 -39.47
N ALA A 41 -3.40 -0.03 -40.09
CA ALA A 41 -4.82 0.20 -39.83
C ALA A 41 -5.38 -0.85 -38.84
N ALA A 42 -6.26 -0.43 -37.95
CA ALA A 42 -6.96 -1.29 -37.00
C ALA A 42 -8.30 -0.65 -36.59
N SER A 43 -9.33 -1.47 -36.39
CA SER A 43 -10.57 -1.07 -35.75
C SER A 43 -10.49 -1.16 -34.22
N GLY A 44 -11.30 -0.36 -33.55
CA GLY A 44 -11.35 -0.32 -32.10
C GLY A 44 -12.66 0.24 -31.56
N ALA A 45 -12.75 0.31 -30.24
CA ALA A 45 -13.87 0.90 -29.55
C ALA A 45 -13.41 1.96 -28.54
N VAL A 46 -14.20 3.03 -28.42
CA VAL A 46 -13.98 4.07 -27.40
C VAL A 46 -14.35 3.51 -26.03
N LYS A 47 -13.43 3.58 -25.08
CA LYS A 47 -13.62 3.18 -23.68
C LYS A 47 -13.13 4.27 -22.72
N PRO A 48 -13.73 4.38 -21.52
CA PRO A 48 -13.24 5.27 -20.49
C PRO A 48 -11.86 4.82 -19.97
N VAL A 49 -11.02 5.78 -19.58
CA VAL A 49 -9.68 5.50 -19.03
C VAL A 49 -9.78 4.69 -17.73
N GLN A 50 -10.77 4.99 -16.89
CA GLN A 50 -11.06 4.22 -15.67
C GLN A 50 -12.52 3.76 -15.68
N ARG A 51 -12.74 2.50 -15.30
CA ARG A 51 -14.08 1.96 -15.06
C ARG A 51 -14.05 0.98 -13.88
N ALA A 52 -15.11 0.99 -13.10
CA ALA A 52 -15.34 0.03 -12.03
C ALA A 52 -16.79 -0.43 -12.03
N SER A 53 -16.97 -1.73 -11.87
CA SER A 53 -18.27 -2.34 -11.55
C SER A 53 -18.33 -2.49 -10.04
N LEU A 54 -19.23 -1.74 -9.42
CA LEU A 54 -19.39 -1.67 -7.97
C LEU A 54 -20.54 -2.57 -7.54
N GLY A 55 -20.32 -3.27 -6.43
CA GLY A 55 -21.27 -4.18 -5.82
C GLY A 55 -21.02 -4.27 -4.32
N PHE A 56 -22.01 -4.77 -3.58
CA PHE A 56 -21.89 -4.96 -2.14
C PHE A 56 -21.23 -6.30 -1.82
N THR A 57 -20.47 -6.35 -0.74
CA THR A 57 -19.95 -7.60 -0.15
C THR A 57 -20.96 -8.25 0.79
N LEU A 58 -21.93 -7.48 1.29
CA LEU A 58 -22.98 -7.92 2.19
C LEU A 58 -24.33 -8.03 1.45
N ALA A 59 -25.17 -8.95 1.90
CA ALA A 59 -26.56 -9.01 1.48
C ALA A 59 -27.37 -8.00 2.29
N GLY A 60 -28.27 -7.26 1.65
CA GLY A 60 -29.10 -6.31 2.35
C GLY A 60 -30.13 -5.65 1.45
N ARG A 61 -31.03 -4.90 2.06
CA ARG A 61 -32.03 -4.12 1.33
C ARG A 61 -31.53 -2.71 1.13
N VAL A 62 -31.66 -2.18 -0.08
CA VAL A 62 -31.27 -0.80 -0.39
C VAL A 62 -32.22 0.16 0.31
N GLN A 63 -31.69 0.99 1.21
CA GLN A 63 -32.45 2.01 1.90
C GLN A 63 -32.53 3.28 1.05
N THR A 64 -31.38 3.76 0.56
CA THR A 64 -31.30 4.97 -0.27
C THR A 64 -30.32 4.77 -1.42
N VAL A 65 -30.67 5.39 -2.55
CA VAL A 65 -29.80 5.56 -3.72
C VAL A 65 -29.62 7.07 -3.89
N ALA A 66 -28.40 7.56 -3.70
CA ALA A 66 -28.10 8.99 -3.69
C ALA A 66 -27.82 9.58 -5.08
N VAL A 67 -27.60 8.72 -6.09
CA VAL A 67 -27.13 9.10 -7.42
C VAL A 67 -28.02 8.55 -8.53
N ALA A 68 -28.10 9.27 -9.65
CA ALA A 68 -28.79 8.85 -10.87
C ALA A 68 -27.79 8.58 -12.01
N VAL A 69 -28.25 7.87 -13.05
CA VAL A 69 -27.45 7.64 -14.26
C VAL A 69 -27.12 9.00 -14.92
N GLY A 70 -25.84 9.26 -15.13
CA GLY A 70 -25.33 10.52 -15.69
C GLY A 70 -24.82 11.52 -14.65
N ASP A 71 -24.98 11.27 -13.35
CA ASP A 71 -24.44 12.14 -12.31
C ASP A 71 -22.91 11.97 -12.17
N GLU A 72 -22.22 13.07 -11.90
CA GLU A 72 -20.80 13.09 -11.55
C GLU A 72 -20.63 12.92 -10.04
N VAL A 73 -19.70 12.03 -9.66
CA VAL A 73 -19.43 11.68 -8.26
C VAL A 73 -17.96 11.85 -7.95
N GLN A 74 -17.67 12.17 -6.69
CA GLN A 74 -16.30 12.34 -6.18
C GLN A 74 -15.80 11.07 -5.49
N PRO A 75 -14.47 10.87 -5.36
CA PRO A 75 -13.92 9.74 -4.63
C PRO A 75 -14.39 9.72 -3.17
N GLY A 76 -14.84 8.56 -2.69
CA GLY A 76 -15.34 8.36 -1.32
C GLY A 76 -16.79 8.76 -1.09
N GLU A 77 -17.44 9.37 -2.08
CA GLU A 77 -18.85 9.75 -2.02
C GLU A 77 -19.75 8.51 -1.90
N VAL A 78 -20.76 8.59 -1.03
CA VAL A 78 -21.70 7.49 -0.76
C VAL A 78 -22.75 7.46 -1.87
N LEU A 79 -22.76 6.38 -2.64
CA LEU A 79 -23.65 6.20 -3.78
C LEU A 79 -24.95 5.52 -3.37
N ILE A 80 -24.82 4.45 -2.59
CA ILE A 80 -25.95 3.59 -2.18
C ILE A 80 -25.73 3.18 -0.73
N THR A 81 -26.80 3.22 0.06
CA THR A 81 -26.77 2.78 1.47
C THR A 81 -27.81 1.67 1.67
N LEU A 82 -27.38 0.56 2.24
CA LEU A 82 -28.27 -0.52 2.68
C LEU A 82 -28.93 -0.16 4.01
N GLU A 83 -29.96 -0.91 4.42
CA GLU A 83 -30.54 -0.77 5.75
C GLU A 83 -29.47 -1.08 6.83
N THR A 84 -29.08 -0.06 7.61
CA THR A 84 -27.99 -0.13 8.60
C THR A 84 -28.44 -0.37 10.03
N ALA A 85 -29.74 -0.40 10.32
CA ALA A 85 -30.26 -0.40 11.69
C ALA A 85 -29.72 -1.55 12.57
N ASP A 86 -29.61 -2.76 12.01
CA ASP A 86 -29.06 -3.92 12.72
C ASP A 86 -27.54 -3.77 12.93
N LEU A 87 -26.81 -3.26 11.92
CA LEU A 87 -25.37 -3.05 11.99
C LEU A 87 -25.00 -1.93 12.98
N GLU A 88 -25.78 -0.85 13.03
CA GLU A 88 -25.64 0.21 14.02
C GLU A 88 -25.87 -0.29 15.44
N ALA A 89 -26.87 -1.18 15.63
CA ALA A 89 -27.10 -1.82 16.91
C ALA A 89 -25.95 -2.75 17.32
N GLU A 90 -25.34 -3.47 16.38
CA GLU A 90 -24.15 -4.28 16.61
C GLU A 90 -22.92 -3.43 17.00
N VAL A 91 -22.69 -2.30 16.33
CA VAL A 91 -21.62 -1.35 16.70
C VAL A 91 -21.86 -0.84 18.12
N ALA A 92 -23.07 -0.38 18.44
CA ALA A 92 -23.40 0.10 19.78
C ALA A 92 -23.22 -0.98 20.87
N GLN A 93 -23.56 -2.24 20.57
CA GLN A 93 -23.32 -3.36 21.47
C GLN A 93 -21.81 -3.61 21.69
N ALA A 94 -21.00 -3.54 20.63
CA ALA A 94 -19.56 -3.72 20.71
C ALA A 94 -18.86 -2.58 21.47
N GLU A 95 -19.30 -1.33 21.28
CA GLU A 95 -18.81 -0.17 22.05
C GLU A 95 -19.10 -0.34 23.54
N ALA A 96 -20.33 -0.72 23.90
CA ALA A 96 -20.68 -0.97 25.30
C ALA A 96 -19.86 -2.11 25.94
N ALA A 97 -19.50 -3.14 25.14
CA ALA A 97 -18.64 -4.23 25.61
C ALA A 97 -17.19 -3.77 25.82
N LEU A 98 -16.67 -2.90 24.97
CA LEU A 98 -15.37 -2.28 25.13
C LEU A 98 -15.30 -1.41 26.39
N ASP A 99 -16.31 -0.56 26.59
CA ASP A 99 -16.41 0.29 27.79
C ASP A 99 -16.42 -0.55 29.07
N ALA A 100 -17.18 -1.66 29.08
CA ALA A 100 -17.22 -2.58 30.22
C ALA A 100 -15.85 -3.25 30.48
N ALA A 101 -15.14 -3.67 29.43
CA ALA A 101 -13.81 -4.26 29.55
C ALA A 101 -12.77 -3.24 30.04
N GLN A 102 -12.83 -2.00 29.55
CA GLN A 102 -11.96 -0.91 30.00
C GLN A 102 -12.23 -0.56 31.47
N ALA A 103 -13.49 -0.44 31.87
CA ALA A 103 -13.86 -0.21 33.27
C ALA A 103 -13.33 -1.30 34.21
N GLN A 104 -13.40 -2.57 33.79
CA GLN A 104 -12.82 -3.70 34.53
C GLN A 104 -11.29 -3.55 34.67
N LEU A 105 -10.58 -3.21 33.59
CA LEU A 105 -9.14 -3.00 33.60
C LEU A 105 -8.74 -1.83 34.51
N THR A 106 -9.45 -0.70 34.42
CA THR A 106 -9.21 0.47 35.28
C THR A 106 -9.47 0.12 36.75
N SER A 107 -10.52 -0.64 37.05
CA SER A 107 -10.79 -1.09 38.42
C SER A 107 -9.68 -1.99 38.97
N LEU A 108 -9.08 -2.85 38.15
CA LEU A 108 -7.95 -3.68 38.56
C LEU A 108 -6.68 -2.84 38.73
N GLN A 109 -6.42 -1.89 37.83
CA GLN A 109 -5.24 -1.02 37.91
C GLN A 109 -5.27 -0.06 39.10
N ALA A 110 -6.46 0.40 39.50
CA ALA A 110 -6.63 1.26 40.67
C ALA A 110 -6.21 0.56 41.98
N GLY A 111 -6.18 -0.78 42.00
CA GLY A 111 -5.73 -1.57 43.13
C GLY A 111 -6.64 -1.48 44.35
N PRO A 112 -6.14 -1.90 45.53
CA PRO A 112 -6.91 -1.84 46.78
C PRO A 112 -7.22 -0.40 47.17
N ARG A 113 -8.38 -0.19 47.78
CA ARG A 113 -8.81 1.15 48.17
C ARG A 113 -7.92 1.68 49.29
N ALA A 114 -7.67 3.00 49.29
CA ALA A 114 -6.91 3.66 50.36
C ALA A 114 -7.50 3.38 51.76
N GLU A 115 -8.82 3.20 51.86
CA GLU A 115 -9.52 2.82 53.09
C GLU A 115 -9.11 1.43 53.59
N GLU A 116 -8.93 0.47 52.69
CA GLU A 116 -8.52 -0.90 53.03
C GLU A 116 -7.06 -0.93 53.51
N ILE A 117 -6.19 -0.17 52.83
CA ILE A 117 -4.78 0.00 53.23
C ILE A 117 -4.72 0.66 54.62
N ALA A 118 -5.48 1.74 54.86
CA ALA A 118 -5.49 2.44 56.13
C ALA A 118 -5.96 1.55 57.30
N VAL A 119 -6.94 0.68 57.08
CA VAL A 119 -7.39 -0.31 58.08
C VAL A 119 -6.29 -1.33 58.38
N ALA A 120 -5.58 -1.81 57.36
CA ALA A 120 -4.45 -2.74 57.54
C ALA A 120 -3.27 -2.07 58.29
N GLU A 121 -2.92 -0.84 57.94
CA GLU A 121 -1.91 -0.04 58.64
C GLU A 121 -2.29 0.22 60.11
N ALA A 122 -3.56 0.51 60.38
CA ALA A 122 -4.05 0.68 61.75
C ALA A 122 -3.94 -0.61 62.57
N ARG A 123 -4.20 -1.78 61.95
CA ARG A 123 -4.01 -3.10 62.59
C ARG A 123 -2.54 -3.38 62.89
N LEU A 124 -1.64 -3.08 61.95
CA LEU A 124 -0.20 -3.21 62.15
C LEU A 124 0.28 -2.32 63.30
N ARG A 125 -0.14 -1.05 63.33
CA ARG A 125 0.18 -0.12 64.44
C ARG A 125 -0.32 -0.63 65.78
N ALA A 126 -1.54 -1.16 65.86
CA ALA A 126 -2.07 -1.76 67.07
C ALA A 126 -1.24 -2.98 67.52
N ALA A 127 -0.86 -3.86 66.60
CA ALA A 127 -0.03 -5.03 66.90
C ALA A 127 1.38 -4.63 67.38
N GLN A 128 2.00 -3.62 66.76
CA GLN A 128 3.29 -3.06 67.19
C GLN A 128 3.21 -2.46 68.60
N ALA A 129 2.14 -1.74 68.93
CA ALA A 129 1.91 -1.20 70.27
C ALA A 129 1.80 -2.33 71.32
N THR A 130 1.11 -3.43 70.99
CA THR A 130 1.03 -4.61 71.87
C THR A 130 2.40 -5.25 72.09
N VAL A 131 3.23 -5.38 71.04
CA VAL A 131 4.62 -5.88 71.19
C VAL A 131 5.41 -4.99 72.14
N ALA A 132 5.36 -3.67 71.96
CA ALA A 132 6.05 -2.72 72.83
C ALA A 132 5.59 -2.83 74.29
N GLN A 133 4.29 -3.00 74.52
CA GLN A 133 3.73 -3.22 75.86
C GLN A 133 4.27 -4.51 76.50
N MET A 134 4.29 -5.62 75.75
CA MET A 134 4.80 -6.90 76.27
C MET A 134 6.32 -6.83 76.57
N ILE A 135 7.10 -6.14 75.74
CA ILE A 135 8.53 -5.92 75.98
C ILE A 135 8.74 -5.09 77.26
N GLY A 136 8.00 -4.00 77.44
CA GLY A 136 8.10 -3.19 78.66
C GLY A 136 7.73 -3.98 79.92
N GLN A 137 6.71 -4.84 79.85
CA GLN A 137 6.33 -5.73 80.96
C GLN A 137 7.44 -6.75 81.29
N ARG A 138 8.07 -7.33 80.26
CA ARG A 138 9.22 -8.22 80.41
C ARG A 138 10.41 -7.51 81.07
N GLU A 139 10.74 -6.29 80.65
CA GLU A 139 11.84 -5.50 81.21
C GLU A 139 11.60 -5.16 82.69
N GLN A 140 10.37 -4.80 83.07
CA GLN A 140 10.01 -4.57 84.46
C GLN A 140 10.22 -5.81 85.34
N LEU A 141 9.88 -7.01 84.84
CA LEU A 141 10.09 -8.26 85.55
C LEU A 141 11.57 -8.61 85.72
N LEU A 142 12.42 -8.26 84.74
CA LEU A 142 13.88 -8.46 84.81
C LEU A 142 14.56 -7.53 85.81
N GLN A 143 14.00 -6.33 86.03
CA GLN A 143 14.53 -5.35 86.99
C GLN A 143 14.07 -5.61 88.43
N ALA A 144 13.02 -6.40 88.64
CA ALA A 144 12.54 -6.77 89.97
C ALA A 144 13.46 -7.82 90.61
N GLU A 145 13.99 -7.54 91.82
CA GLU A 145 14.89 -8.45 92.55
C GLU A 145 14.26 -9.82 92.90
N GLU A 146 12.93 -9.96 92.82
CA GLU A 146 12.16 -11.19 93.11
C GLU A 146 11.46 -11.80 91.87
N GLY A 147 11.87 -11.47 90.65
CA GLY A 147 11.27 -12.05 89.44
C GLY A 147 11.41 -13.58 89.40
N SER A 148 10.30 -14.32 89.51
CA SER A 148 10.35 -15.78 89.47
C SER A 148 10.60 -16.28 88.04
N GLU A 149 11.45 -17.29 87.86
CA GLU A 149 11.80 -17.88 86.56
C GLU A 149 10.56 -18.28 85.70
N PRO A 150 9.45 -18.80 86.27
CA PRO A 150 8.22 -19.05 85.51
C PRO A 150 7.56 -17.78 84.96
N GLN A 151 7.62 -16.65 85.68
CA GLN A 151 7.03 -15.38 85.23
C GLN A 151 7.81 -14.78 84.06
N ILE A 152 9.14 -14.87 84.09
CA ILE A 152 9.99 -14.40 82.97
C ILE A 152 9.70 -15.23 81.71
N ARG A 153 9.63 -16.57 81.82
CA ARG A 153 9.26 -17.43 80.67
C ARG A 153 7.87 -17.11 80.12
N ALA A 154 6.90 -16.80 80.98
CA ALA A 154 5.57 -16.40 80.55
C ALA A 154 5.58 -15.06 79.80
N ALA A 155 6.37 -14.09 80.26
CA ALA A 155 6.54 -12.80 79.59
C ALA A 155 7.26 -12.95 78.25
N ASP A 156 8.30 -13.78 78.17
CA ASP A 156 8.98 -14.11 76.90
C ASP A 156 8.01 -14.74 75.89
N ALA A 157 7.16 -15.68 76.34
CA ALA A 157 6.12 -16.28 75.50
C ALA A 157 5.07 -15.26 75.04
N ALA A 158 4.72 -14.28 75.89
CA ALA A 158 3.78 -13.21 75.53
C ALA A 158 4.38 -12.25 74.49
N VAL A 159 5.66 -11.88 74.61
CA VAL A 159 6.37 -11.09 73.59
C VAL A 159 6.42 -11.84 72.27
N TRP A 160 6.72 -13.14 72.29
CA TRP A 160 6.73 -13.97 71.10
C TRP A 160 5.35 -14.04 70.42
N ALA A 161 4.28 -14.24 71.19
CA ALA A 161 2.92 -14.27 70.67
C ALA A 161 2.51 -12.90 70.05
N ALA A 162 2.87 -11.79 70.70
CA ALA A 162 2.62 -10.46 70.16
C ALA A 162 3.43 -10.20 68.87
N ALA A 163 4.69 -10.64 68.81
CA ALA A 163 5.53 -10.50 67.63
C ALA A 163 4.94 -11.27 66.44
N ALA A 164 4.45 -12.50 66.67
CA ALA A 164 3.77 -13.29 65.66
C ALA A 164 2.48 -12.62 65.16
N GLN A 165 1.71 -11.94 66.02
CA GLN A 165 0.55 -11.15 65.60
C GLN A 165 0.94 -9.94 64.74
N ARG A 166 2.04 -9.26 65.08
CA ARG A 166 2.59 -8.16 64.26
C ARG A 166 3.05 -8.67 62.90
N ASP A 167 3.70 -9.83 62.84
CA ASP A 167 4.14 -10.45 61.58
C ASP A 167 2.93 -10.84 60.71
N ALA A 168 1.87 -11.37 61.30
CA ALA A 168 0.62 -11.66 60.60
C ALA A 168 -0.06 -10.38 60.07
N ALA A 169 -0.07 -9.30 60.85
CA ALA A 169 -0.61 -8.01 60.43
C ALA A 169 0.23 -7.38 59.29
N GLN A 170 1.56 -7.53 59.35
CA GLN A 170 2.47 -7.08 58.29
C GLN A 170 2.22 -7.85 56.99
N ALA A 171 2.15 -9.19 57.05
CA ALA A 171 1.89 -10.02 55.88
C ALA A 171 0.55 -9.68 55.20
N GLN A 172 -0.47 -9.32 55.99
CA GLN A 172 -1.76 -8.87 55.45
C GLN A 172 -1.65 -7.52 54.72
N LEU A 173 -0.86 -6.58 55.24
CA LEU A 173 -0.60 -5.31 54.58
C LEU A 173 0.22 -5.51 53.30
N ASP A 174 1.25 -6.35 53.34
CA ASP A 174 2.10 -6.66 52.19
C ASP A 174 1.29 -7.29 51.05
N LEU A 175 0.32 -8.17 51.37
CA LEU A 175 -0.59 -8.75 50.39
C LEU A 175 -1.47 -7.70 49.71
N LEU A 176 -1.97 -6.71 50.46
CA LEU A 176 -2.75 -5.61 49.88
C LEU A 176 -1.86 -4.72 49.00
N LEU A 177 -0.64 -4.40 49.45
CA LEU A 177 0.30 -3.56 48.70
C LEU A 177 0.83 -4.22 47.42
N ALA A 178 0.92 -5.55 47.40
CA ALA A 178 1.29 -6.31 46.20
C ALA A 178 0.29 -6.11 45.04
N GLY A 179 -0.95 -5.70 45.35
CA GLY A 179 -1.98 -5.40 44.37
C GLY A 179 -2.48 -6.63 43.61
N PRO A 180 -3.32 -6.44 42.58
CA PRO A 180 -3.77 -7.53 41.72
C PRO A 180 -2.60 -8.13 40.94
N ALA A 181 -2.67 -9.45 40.73
CA ALA A 181 -1.61 -10.17 40.05
C ALA A 181 -1.41 -9.65 38.61
N ALA A 182 -0.16 -9.64 38.14
CA ALA A 182 0.15 -9.27 36.75
C ALA A 182 -0.63 -10.12 35.73
N GLU A 183 -0.95 -11.36 36.09
CA GLU A 183 -1.81 -12.27 35.32
C GLU A 183 -3.24 -11.75 35.16
N GLU A 184 -3.85 -11.22 36.23
CA GLU A 184 -5.21 -10.66 36.19
C GLU A 184 -5.27 -9.41 35.31
N ILE A 185 -4.26 -8.54 35.41
CA ILE A 185 -4.13 -7.36 34.54
C ILE A 185 -3.93 -7.79 33.08
N ALA A 186 -3.14 -8.84 32.83
CA ALA A 186 -2.94 -9.37 31.49
C ALA A 186 -4.22 -9.94 30.89
N VAL A 187 -5.01 -10.68 31.67
CA VAL A 187 -6.33 -11.19 31.25
C VAL A 187 -7.29 -10.04 30.94
N ALA A 188 -7.34 -9.01 31.78
CA ALA A 188 -8.17 -7.84 31.53
C ALA A 188 -7.74 -7.04 30.29
N ARG A 189 -6.43 -6.88 30.06
CA ARG A 189 -5.91 -6.26 28.82
C ARG A 189 -6.27 -7.07 27.58
N ALA A 190 -6.19 -8.40 27.66
CA ALA A 190 -6.59 -9.27 26.56
C ALA A 190 -8.10 -9.15 26.27
N ALA A 191 -8.94 -8.98 27.30
CA ALA A 191 -10.36 -8.75 27.14
C ALA A 191 -10.67 -7.39 26.45
N VAL A 192 -9.93 -6.33 26.79
CA VAL A 192 -10.02 -5.03 26.09
C VAL A 192 -9.64 -5.19 24.61
N ALA A 193 -8.50 -5.80 24.31
CA ALA A 193 -8.06 -6.02 22.93
C ALA A 193 -9.07 -6.88 22.13
N GLN A 194 -9.70 -7.86 22.76
CA GLN A 194 -10.76 -8.65 22.13
C GLN A 194 -12.00 -7.79 21.82
N ALA A 195 -12.43 -6.94 22.76
CA ALA A 195 -13.58 -6.07 22.55
C ALA A 195 -13.31 -5.01 21.47
N GLU A 196 -12.10 -4.44 21.42
CA GLU A 196 -11.67 -3.54 20.34
C GLU A 196 -11.73 -4.22 18.98
N ALA A 197 -11.23 -5.46 18.86
CA ALA A 197 -11.29 -6.20 17.61
C ALA A 197 -12.74 -6.49 17.14
N VAL A 198 -13.65 -6.75 18.08
CA VAL A 198 -15.07 -6.94 17.77
C VAL A 198 -15.73 -5.63 17.32
N LEU A 199 -15.39 -4.51 17.95
CA LEU A 199 -15.87 -3.19 17.55
C LEU A 199 -15.42 -2.82 16.13
N GLU A 200 -14.15 -3.02 15.82
CA GLU A 200 -13.61 -2.75 14.48
C GLU A 200 -14.25 -3.65 13.43
N ALA A 201 -14.53 -4.92 13.75
CA ALA A 201 -15.28 -5.80 12.85
C ALA A 201 -16.71 -5.32 12.59
N ALA A 202 -17.42 -4.86 13.64
CA ALA A 202 -18.78 -4.32 13.50
C ALA A 202 -18.79 -3.01 12.68
N ARG A 203 -17.81 -2.13 12.89
CA ARG A 203 -17.66 -0.89 12.09
C ARG A 203 -17.34 -1.17 10.63
N ALA A 204 -16.46 -2.15 10.37
CA ALA A 204 -16.16 -2.58 9.02
C ALA A 204 -17.39 -3.16 8.31
N ALA A 205 -18.24 -3.92 9.03
CA ALA A 205 -19.51 -4.42 8.49
C ALA A 205 -20.48 -3.27 8.17
N LEU A 206 -20.55 -2.25 9.02
CA LEU A 206 -21.35 -1.04 8.77
C LEU A 206 -20.85 -0.27 7.54
N ASP A 207 -19.54 -0.08 7.38
CA ASP A 207 -18.98 0.61 6.20
C ASP A 207 -19.19 -0.21 4.91
N GLN A 208 -19.16 -1.55 4.98
CA GLN A 208 -19.52 -2.42 3.86
C GLN A 208 -21.01 -2.33 3.45
N ALA A 209 -21.89 -1.77 4.29
CA ALA A 209 -23.27 -1.47 3.94
C ALA A 209 -23.41 -0.15 3.15
N MET A 210 -22.32 0.59 2.97
CA MET A 210 -22.25 1.84 2.21
C MET A 210 -21.39 1.65 0.96
N LEU A 211 -21.99 1.75 -0.23
CA LEU A 211 -21.25 1.69 -1.47
C LEU A 211 -20.66 3.06 -1.79
N ARG A 212 -19.34 3.16 -1.78
CA ARG A 212 -18.61 4.41 -2.07
C ARG A 212 -17.96 4.40 -3.44
N ALA A 213 -17.83 5.56 -4.06
CA ALA A 213 -17.10 5.71 -5.32
C ALA A 213 -15.58 5.53 -5.10
N PRO A 214 -14.90 4.61 -5.80
CA PRO A 214 -13.45 4.44 -5.67
C PRO A 214 -12.62 5.55 -6.33
N PHE A 215 -13.20 6.26 -7.30
CA PHE A 215 -12.55 7.37 -8.02
C PHE A 215 -13.61 8.36 -8.53
N ALA A 216 -13.18 9.53 -9.00
CA ALA A 216 -14.06 10.54 -9.57
C ALA A 216 -14.56 10.10 -10.95
N GLY A 217 -15.86 10.10 -11.19
CA GLY A 217 -16.40 9.65 -12.47
C GLY A 217 -17.89 9.92 -12.63
N THR A 218 -18.44 9.45 -13.75
CA THR A 218 -19.87 9.55 -14.05
C THR A 218 -20.52 8.18 -13.91
N VAL A 219 -21.72 8.15 -13.32
CA VAL A 219 -22.53 6.92 -13.20
C VAL A 219 -23.01 6.51 -14.59
N ALA A 220 -22.43 5.45 -15.15
CA ALA A 220 -22.73 4.97 -16.49
C ALA A 220 -23.97 4.07 -16.53
N ALA A 221 -24.17 3.26 -15.49
CA ALA A 221 -25.35 2.41 -15.35
C ALA A 221 -25.67 2.20 -13.86
N LEU A 222 -26.97 2.18 -13.56
CA LEU A 222 -27.51 1.84 -12.24
C LEU A 222 -28.53 0.71 -12.46
N GLU A 223 -28.26 -0.45 -11.87
CA GLU A 223 -29.07 -1.67 -12.05
C GLU A 223 -30.00 -1.97 -10.87
N ILE A 224 -30.07 -1.08 -9.87
CA ILE A 224 -30.89 -1.26 -8.67
C ILE A 224 -31.75 -0.06 -8.31
N GLY A 225 -32.92 -0.33 -7.73
CA GLY A 225 -33.81 0.66 -7.15
C GLY A 225 -33.86 0.66 -5.60
N PRO A 226 -34.36 1.74 -4.98
CA PRO A 226 -34.61 1.78 -3.54
C PRO A 226 -35.64 0.72 -3.13
N GLY A 227 -35.34 -0.03 -2.07
CA GLY A 227 -36.17 -1.09 -1.53
C GLY A 227 -35.94 -2.49 -2.14
N GLU A 228 -35.06 -2.63 -3.12
CA GLU A 228 -34.63 -3.92 -3.67
C GLU A 228 -33.54 -4.57 -2.81
N THR A 229 -33.38 -5.89 -2.91
CA THR A 229 -32.38 -6.66 -2.16
C THR A 229 -31.17 -6.95 -3.04
N VAL A 230 -29.97 -6.63 -2.55
CA VAL A 230 -28.69 -6.98 -3.17
C VAL A 230 -28.16 -8.31 -2.65
N LEU A 231 -27.49 -9.05 -3.52
CA LEU A 231 -26.67 -10.20 -3.15
C LEU A 231 -25.18 -9.83 -3.15
N PRO A 232 -24.36 -10.48 -2.30
CA PRO A 232 -22.91 -10.32 -2.31
C PRO A 232 -22.30 -10.57 -3.69
N GLY A 233 -21.50 -9.63 -4.19
CA GLY A 233 -20.82 -9.71 -5.49
C GLY A 233 -21.72 -9.45 -6.70
N GLN A 234 -23.00 -9.11 -6.50
CA GLN A 234 -23.85 -8.61 -7.57
C GLN A 234 -23.38 -7.22 -7.98
N THR A 235 -23.20 -6.98 -9.29
CA THR A 235 -22.97 -5.64 -9.82
C THR A 235 -24.23 -4.81 -9.67
N VAL A 236 -24.09 -3.65 -9.04
CA VAL A 236 -25.21 -2.74 -8.73
C VAL A 236 -25.08 -1.42 -9.49
N LEU A 237 -23.84 -0.93 -9.64
CA LEU A 237 -23.54 0.34 -10.29
C LEU A 237 -22.27 0.20 -11.13
N THR A 238 -22.26 0.80 -12.31
CA THR A 238 -21.04 0.94 -13.12
C THR A 238 -20.61 2.41 -13.14
N LEU A 239 -19.40 2.65 -12.64
CA LEU A 239 -18.78 3.97 -12.61
C LEU A 239 -17.69 4.05 -13.68
N ALA A 240 -17.66 5.13 -14.45
CA ALA A 240 -16.66 5.35 -15.49
C ALA A 240 -16.18 6.80 -15.51
N ASP A 241 -14.89 7.01 -15.72
CA ASP A 241 -14.35 8.34 -16.01
C ASP A 241 -14.61 8.69 -17.48
N LEU A 242 -15.62 9.53 -17.73
CA LEU A 242 -15.98 10.00 -19.08
C LEU A 242 -15.25 11.28 -19.48
N SER A 243 -14.47 11.88 -18.57
CA SER A 243 -13.73 13.11 -18.84
C SER A 243 -12.56 12.89 -19.80
N ARG A 244 -12.00 11.67 -19.78
CA ARG A 244 -10.97 11.20 -20.70
C ARG A 244 -11.37 9.85 -21.25
N LEU A 245 -11.60 9.80 -22.54
CA LEU A 245 -11.82 8.56 -23.28
C LEU A 245 -10.56 8.17 -24.05
N GLN A 246 -10.34 6.88 -24.15
CA GLN A 246 -9.28 6.26 -24.92
C GLN A 246 -9.88 5.29 -25.93
N VAL A 247 -9.10 4.94 -26.94
CA VAL A 247 -9.46 3.92 -27.92
C VAL A 247 -8.69 2.65 -27.61
N GLU A 248 -9.40 1.52 -27.58
CA GLU A 248 -8.81 0.19 -27.51
C GLU A 248 -9.05 -0.53 -28.83
N THR A 249 -7.97 -0.93 -29.51
CA THR A 249 -8.07 -1.69 -30.76
C THR A 249 -8.54 -3.12 -30.49
N THR A 250 -9.37 -3.63 -31.39
CA THR A 250 -9.98 -4.96 -31.27
C THR A 250 -9.45 -5.98 -32.29
N ASP A 251 -8.82 -5.54 -33.37
CA ASP A 251 -8.47 -6.39 -34.52
C ASP A 251 -7.01 -6.27 -34.99
N LEU A 252 -6.14 -5.58 -34.23
CA LEU A 252 -4.75 -5.39 -34.65
C LEU A 252 -4.02 -6.74 -34.71
N SER A 253 -3.64 -7.16 -35.92
CA SER A 253 -2.97 -8.43 -36.17
C SER A 253 -1.57 -8.52 -35.54
N GLU A 254 -1.20 -9.71 -35.06
CA GLU A 254 0.18 -10.06 -34.66
C GLU A 254 1.23 -9.70 -35.72
N ARG A 255 0.87 -9.68 -37.01
CA ARG A 255 1.83 -9.33 -38.08
C ARG A 255 2.25 -7.87 -38.06
N ASP A 256 1.37 -6.99 -37.56
CA ASP A 256 1.58 -5.54 -37.56
C ASP A 256 1.95 -5.00 -36.18
N VAL A 257 1.76 -5.76 -35.09
CA VAL A 257 2.15 -5.35 -33.73
C VAL A 257 3.62 -4.96 -33.62
N GLY A 258 4.52 -5.66 -34.34
CA GLY A 258 5.96 -5.36 -34.33
C GLY A 258 6.33 -4.02 -34.96
N ARG A 259 5.40 -3.38 -35.68
CA ARG A 259 5.55 -2.04 -36.28
C ARG A 259 4.97 -0.93 -35.40
N VAL A 260 4.21 -1.30 -34.37
CA VAL A 260 3.56 -0.37 -33.43
C VAL A 260 4.44 -0.20 -32.20
N ALA A 261 4.70 1.04 -31.81
CA ALA A 261 5.50 1.38 -30.63
C ALA A 261 4.83 2.47 -29.81
N VAL A 262 5.04 2.42 -28.49
CA VAL A 262 4.57 3.46 -27.56
C VAL A 262 5.13 4.82 -28.00
N GLY A 263 4.25 5.82 -28.04
CA GLY A 263 4.58 7.19 -28.45
C GLY A 263 4.29 7.53 -29.92
N GLN A 264 3.95 6.54 -30.76
CA GLN A 264 3.59 6.79 -32.17
C GLN A 264 2.29 7.62 -32.29
N GLN A 265 2.24 8.49 -33.30
CA GLN A 265 1.02 9.20 -33.65
C GLN A 265 0.05 8.26 -34.38
N ALA A 266 -1.22 8.39 -34.03
CA ALA A 266 -2.33 7.66 -34.63
C ALA A 266 -3.44 8.64 -35.02
N THR A 267 -4.07 8.42 -36.16
CA THR A 267 -5.28 9.13 -36.56
C THR A 267 -6.47 8.22 -36.26
N VAL A 268 -7.39 8.68 -35.43
CA VAL A 268 -8.61 7.96 -35.05
C VAL A 268 -9.79 8.54 -35.81
N TYR A 269 -10.41 7.74 -36.66
CA TYR A 269 -11.65 8.08 -37.36
C TYR A 269 -12.86 7.51 -36.60
N VAL A 270 -13.74 8.39 -36.12
CA VAL A 270 -14.97 7.98 -35.42
C VAL A 270 -16.10 7.86 -36.43
N GLU A 271 -16.43 6.63 -36.83
CA GLU A 271 -17.41 6.35 -37.89
C GLU A 271 -18.77 7.03 -37.66
N ALA A 272 -19.26 6.97 -36.42
CA ALA A 272 -20.57 7.50 -36.05
C ALA A 272 -20.65 9.03 -36.11
N LEU A 273 -19.52 9.73 -36.04
CA LEU A 273 -19.44 11.19 -36.03
C LEU A 273 -18.85 11.76 -37.33
N GLY A 274 -18.19 10.93 -38.15
CA GLY A 274 -17.51 11.36 -39.37
C GLY A 274 -16.37 12.33 -39.12
N VAL A 275 -15.71 12.23 -37.96
CA VAL A 275 -14.60 13.11 -37.56
C VAL A 275 -13.31 12.32 -37.37
N GLU A 276 -12.21 12.93 -37.79
CA GLU A 276 -10.85 12.46 -37.53
C GLU A 276 -10.29 13.20 -36.30
N VAL A 277 -9.70 12.44 -35.40
CA VAL A 277 -9.12 12.91 -34.15
C VAL A 277 -7.68 12.41 -34.08
N ALA A 278 -6.74 13.32 -33.81
CA ALA A 278 -5.37 12.93 -33.56
C ALA A 278 -5.25 12.24 -32.20
N GLY A 279 -4.42 11.20 -32.13
CA GLY A 279 -4.13 10.49 -30.91
C GLY A 279 -2.72 9.93 -30.89
N ARG A 280 -2.39 9.29 -29.78
CA ARG A 280 -1.07 8.70 -29.54
C ARG A 280 -1.18 7.34 -28.90
N VAL A 281 -0.34 6.40 -29.36
CA VAL A 281 -0.20 5.07 -28.76
C VAL A 281 0.41 5.22 -27.37
N VAL A 282 -0.34 4.86 -26.33
CA VAL A 282 0.09 4.92 -24.92
C VAL A 282 0.64 3.58 -24.47
N SER A 283 0.01 2.48 -24.85
CA SER A 283 0.47 1.15 -24.50
C SER A 283 0.04 0.10 -25.52
N VAL A 284 0.81 -0.98 -25.59
CA VAL A 284 0.50 -2.18 -26.36
C VAL A 284 0.40 -3.32 -25.35
N ALA A 285 -0.74 -4.00 -25.30
CA ALA A 285 -0.94 -5.10 -24.37
C ALA A 285 0.08 -6.21 -24.63
N PRO A 286 0.82 -6.70 -23.62
CA PRO A 286 1.82 -7.74 -23.80
C PRO A 286 1.21 -9.12 -24.04
N GLN A 287 -0.08 -9.29 -23.78
CA GLN A 287 -0.83 -10.53 -23.96
C GLN A 287 -1.77 -10.39 -25.16
N ALA A 288 -1.65 -11.33 -26.11
CA ALA A 288 -2.57 -11.42 -27.24
C ALA A 288 -3.92 -12.00 -26.82
N THR A 289 -4.96 -11.57 -27.51
CA THR A 289 -6.32 -12.11 -27.37
C THR A 289 -6.68 -12.84 -28.67
N THR A 290 -7.43 -13.93 -28.58
CA THR A 290 -7.91 -14.63 -29.78
C THR A 290 -9.30 -14.11 -30.15
N ALA A 291 -9.42 -13.53 -31.34
CA ALA A 291 -10.69 -13.08 -31.91
C ALA A 291 -10.92 -13.83 -33.23
N GLU A 292 -12.01 -14.59 -33.32
CA GLU A 292 -12.44 -15.30 -34.56
C GLU A 292 -11.30 -16.06 -35.30
N ASP A 293 -10.52 -16.86 -34.57
CA ASP A 293 -9.37 -17.66 -35.04
C ASP A 293 -8.09 -16.86 -35.41
N ASP A 294 -8.09 -15.53 -35.26
CA ASP A 294 -6.92 -14.67 -35.42
C ASP A 294 -6.33 -14.19 -34.08
N VAL A 295 -5.01 -14.07 -34.02
CA VAL A 295 -4.26 -13.55 -32.87
C VAL A 295 -4.17 -12.02 -32.98
N VAL A 296 -4.83 -11.33 -32.07
CA VAL A 296 -4.90 -9.86 -32.05
C VAL A 296 -4.30 -9.28 -30.78
N TYR A 297 -3.71 -8.09 -30.90
CA TYR A 297 -3.13 -7.34 -29.79
C TYR A 297 -3.95 -6.09 -29.51
N THR A 298 -4.28 -5.85 -28.24
CA THR A 298 -4.96 -4.61 -27.83
C THR A 298 -3.95 -3.48 -27.69
N VAL A 299 -4.14 -2.42 -28.47
CA VAL A 299 -3.36 -1.18 -28.38
C VAL A 299 -4.26 -0.11 -27.79
N ILE A 300 -3.73 0.60 -26.79
CA ILE A 300 -4.42 1.71 -26.14
C ILE A 300 -3.91 3.01 -26.75
N ILE A 301 -4.85 3.80 -27.24
CA ILE A 301 -4.57 5.07 -27.91
C ILE A 301 -5.30 6.19 -27.15
N ALA A 302 -4.53 7.15 -26.63
CA ALA A 302 -5.09 8.35 -26.05
C ALA A 302 -5.44 9.34 -27.16
N LEU A 303 -6.62 9.97 -27.05
CA LEU A 303 -7.04 11.04 -27.95
C LEU A 303 -6.41 12.37 -27.47
N ASP A 304 -5.81 13.12 -28.38
CA ASP A 304 -5.22 14.44 -28.05
C ASP A 304 -6.31 15.48 -27.79
N GLU A 305 -7.44 15.39 -28.50
CA GLU A 305 -8.64 16.20 -28.29
C GLU A 305 -9.88 15.30 -28.24
N GLN A 306 -10.81 15.54 -27.31
CA GLN A 306 -12.03 14.75 -27.17
C GLN A 306 -13.24 15.51 -27.73
N PRO A 307 -13.86 15.06 -28.85
CA PRO A 307 -15.06 15.71 -29.37
C PRO A 307 -16.21 15.59 -28.35
N PRO A 308 -16.99 16.64 -28.06
CA PRO A 308 -18.03 16.59 -27.02
C PRO A 308 -19.16 15.58 -27.31
N ALA A 309 -19.27 15.10 -28.55
CA ALA A 309 -20.26 14.10 -28.97
C ALA A 309 -19.77 12.64 -28.86
N ILE A 310 -18.49 12.40 -28.55
CA ILE A 310 -17.97 11.04 -28.42
C ILE A 310 -18.58 10.35 -27.19
N ARG A 311 -18.92 9.06 -27.33
CA ARG A 311 -19.54 8.26 -26.26
C ARG A 311 -18.79 6.95 -26.10
N TRP A 312 -18.81 6.42 -24.88
CA TRP A 312 -18.35 5.06 -24.61
C TRP A 312 -19.11 4.06 -25.51
N GLY A 313 -18.36 3.21 -26.21
CA GLY A 313 -18.89 2.12 -27.01
C GLY A 313 -19.00 2.44 -28.50
N MET A 314 -18.64 3.66 -28.93
CA MET A 314 -18.54 4.00 -30.35
C MET A 314 -17.40 3.23 -31.02
N SER A 315 -17.66 2.72 -32.22
CA SER A 315 -16.65 2.12 -33.10
C SER A 315 -15.77 3.19 -33.72
N VAL A 316 -14.48 2.88 -33.85
CA VAL A 316 -13.49 3.76 -34.47
C VAL A 316 -12.56 2.96 -35.37
N GLU A 317 -12.10 3.58 -36.44
CA GLU A 317 -11.00 3.09 -37.27
C GLU A 317 -9.74 3.89 -36.90
N VAL A 318 -8.60 3.23 -36.82
CA VAL A 318 -7.35 3.83 -36.37
C VAL A 318 -6.27 3.58 -37.41
N GLU A 319 -5.60 4.64 -37.84
CA GLU A 319 -4.38 4.56 -38.64
C GLU A 319 -3.15 4.99 -37.81
N ILE A 320 -2.23 4.05 -37.55
CA ILE A 320 -1.01 4.28 -36.78
C ILE A 320 0.17 4.50 -37.74
N ALA A 321 0.94 5.57 -37.54
CA ALA A 321 2.13 5.83 -38.35
C ALA A 321 3.29 4.90 -37.97
N ALA A 322 3.88 4.14 -38.92
CA ALA A 322 5.06 3.33 -38.62
C ALA A 322 6.31 4.21 -38.48
N SER A 323 7.11 3.92 -37.45
CA SER A 323 8.34 4.63 -37.15
C SER A 323 9.55 4.12 -37.95
N ALA A 324 10.38 5.08 -38.42
CA ALA A 324 11.78 4.87 -38.80
C ALA A 324 12.69 5.57 -37.75
N ALA A 325 13.43 4.74 -36.99
CA ALA A 325 14.67 5.01 -36.22
C ALA A 325 14.73 6.18 -35.20
N ALA A 326 14.99 5.84 -33.93
CA ALA A 326 16.18 6.24 -33.14
C ALA A 326 15.97 5.97 -31.63
N ILE A 327 16.66 4.96 -31.08
CA ILE A 327 16.89 4.81 -29.64
C ILE A 327 18.35 5.18 -29.40
N GLY A 328 18.59 6.36 -28.81
CA GLY A 328 19.83 6.60 -28.07
C GLY A 328 19.76 5.83 -26.74
N PRO A 329 20.84 5.20 -26.28
CA PRO A 329 20.78 4.36 -25.09
C PRO A 329 20.52 5.21 -23.84
N PRO A 330 19.52 4.88 -23.00
CA PRO A 330 19.47 5.34 -21.61
C PRO A 330 20.64 4.74 -20.80
N PRO A 331 21.03 5.33 -19.66
CA PRO A 331 22.13 4.81 -18.85
C PRO A 331 21.88 3.34 -18.49
N ALA A 332 22.97 2.58 -18.51
CA ALA A 332 22.98 1.13 -18.52
C ALA A 332 22.09 0.53 -17.43
N THR A 333 20.96 -0.04 -17.84
CA THR A 333 20.25 -1.04 -17.05
C THR A 333 21.13 -2.29 -17.00
N PRO A 334 21.44 -2.84 -15.80
CA PRO A 334 22.14 -4.11 -15.74
C PRO A 334 21.32 -5.19 -16.45
N THR A 335 22.02 -6.02 -17.21
CA THR A 335 21.50 -7.11 -18.04
C THR A 335 20.47 -7.97 -17.32
N VAL A 336 19.27 -8.05 -17.90
CA VAL A 336 18.11 -8.83 -17.44
C VAL A 336 18.42 -10.34 -17.48
N THR A 337 18.57 -10.96 -16.31
CA THR A 337 18.28 -12.38 -16.09
C THR A 337 16.77 -12.55 -15.90
N GLY A 338 16.21 -13.73 -16.19
CA GLY A 338 14.76 -13.98 -16.19
C GLY A 338 14.01 -13.61 -14.89
N ASP A 339 14.73 -13.42 -13.78
CA ASP A 339 14.18 -13.00 -12.49
C ASP A 339 13.80 -11.51 -12.44
N GLU A 340 14.46 -10.63 -13.21
CA GLU A 340 14.21 -9.18 -13.14
C GLU A 340 12.83 -8.80 -13.69
N ALA A 341 12.34 -9.50 -14.72
CA ALA A 341 11.00 -9.26 -15.26
C ALA A 341 9.91 -9.53 -14.21
N VAL A 342 10.11 -10.55 -13.38
CA VAL A 342 9.20 -10.89 -12.27
C VAL A 342 9.25 -9.80 -11.19
N PHE A 343 10.45 -9.34 -10.82
CA PHE A 343 10.58 -8.26 -9.85
C PHE A 343 10.06 -6.92 -10.36
N ALA A 344 10.21 -6.62 -11.65
CA ALA A 344 9.61 -5.45 -12.28
C ALA A 344 8.08 -5.48 -12.20
N GLN A 345 7.46 -6.63 -12.49
CA GLN A 345 6.00 -6.78 -12.34
C GLN A 345 5.56 -6.62 -10.88
N ARG A 346 6.28 -7.22 -9.91
CA ARG A 346 5.97 -7.08 -8.48
C ARG A 346 6.12 -5.64 -8.00
N ARG A 347 7.12 -4.93 -8.51
CA ARG A 347 7.36 -3.50 -8.22
C ARG A 347 6.27 -2.62 -8.80
N GLU A 348 5.87 -2.83 -10.04
CA GLU A 348 4.76 -2.07 -10.64
C GLU A 348 3.45 -2.30 -9.89
N ARG A 349 3.18 -3.55 -9.53
CA ARG A 349 2.02 -3.90 -8.72
C ARG A 349 2.04 -3.21 -7.35
N MET A 350 3.18 -3.21 -6.66
CA MET A 350 3.35 -2.47 -5.41
C MET A 350 3.07 -0.98 -5.58
N VAL A 351 3.52 -0.36 -6.68
CA VAL A 351 3.27 1.05 -6.96
C VAL A 351 1.78 1.33 -7.19
N ILE A 352 1.10 0.50 -8.00
CA ILE A 352 -0.31 0.70 -8.34
C ILE A 352 -1.23 0.35 -7.15
N GLU A 353 -1.13 -0.88 -6.64
CA GLU A 353 -2.10 -1.46 -5.70
C GLU A 353 -1.86 -1.04 -4.26
N THR A 354 -0.63 -0.69 -3.89
CA THR A 354 -0.29 -0.28 -2.51
C THR A 354 -0.08 1.22 -2.41
N ILE A 355 0.84 1.78 -3.20
CA ILE A 355 1.32 3.15 -3.00
C ILE A 355 0.29 4.17 -3.53
N LYS A 356 -0.05 4.07 -4.82
CA LYS A 356 -0.99 4.99 -5.48
C LYS A 356 -2.41 4.82 -4.95
N ALA A 357 -2.85 3.59 -4.70
CA ALA A 357 -4.16 3.30 -4.12
C ALA A 357 -4.36 3.93 -2.72
N ARG A 358 -3.28 4.25 -2.01
CA ARG A 358 -3.30 4.87 -0.67
C ARG A 358 -2.98 6.36 -0.68
N GLY A 359 -3.10 7.01 -1.84
CA GLY A 359 -3.12 8.47 -1.95
C GLY A 359 -1.79 9.15 -2.30
N ILE A 360 -0.72 8.41 -2.57
CA ILE A 360 0.52 9.00 -3.10
C ILE A 360 0.32 9.38 -4.57
N THR A 361 0.59 10.63 -4.91
CA THR A 361 0.28 11.24 -6.22
C THR A 361 1.48 11.93 -6.89
N ASP A 362 2.58 12.22 -6.20
CA ASP A 362 3.78 12.80 -6.82
C ASP A 362 4.41 11.79 -7.79
N GLU A 363 4.30 12.07 -9.09
CA GLU A 363 4.79 11.19 -10.15
C GLU A 363 6.31 10.99 -10.11
N ARG A 364 7.09 11.92 -9.53
CA ARG A 364 8.54 11.73 -9.34
C ARG A 364 8.83 10.69 -8.27
N VAL A 365 8.04 10.69 -7.20
CA VAL A 365 8.12 9.68 -6.14
C VAL A 365 7.66 8.33 -6.68
N LEU A 366 6.53 8.28 -7.40
CA LEU A 366 6.04 7.05 -8.02
C LEU A 366 7.07 6.47 -9.00
N GLU A 367 7.71 7.31 -9.81
CA GLU A 367 8.75 6.86 -10.74
C GLU A 367 10.01 6.36 -10.03
N ALA A 368 10.44 7.02 -8.95
CA ALA A 368 11.53 6.52 -8.11
C ALA A 368 11.18 5.13 -7.54
N MET A 369 9.95 4.94 -7.05
CA MET A 369 9.48 3.64 -6.54
C MET A 369 9.39 2.56 -7.62
N ARG A 370 9.11 2.92 -8.89
CA ARG A 370 9.14 2.00 -10.05
C ARG A 370 10.56 1.62 -10.47
N THR A 371 11.49 2.56 -10.35
CA THR A 371 12.86 2.40 -10.86
C THR A 371 13.77 1.69 -9.86
N VAL A 372 13.69 2.03 -8.57
CA VAL A 372 14.65 1.50 -7.59
C VAL A 372 14.35 0.03 -7.24
N PRO A 373 15.31 -0.89 -7.44
CA PRO A 373 15.10 -2.31 -7.20
C PRO A 373 15.23 -2.71 -5.75
N ARG A 374 14.14 -2.53 -5.00
CA ARG A 374 14.03 -2.87 -3.57
C ARG A 374 14.55 -4.28 -3.22
N HIS A 375 14.37 -5.27 -4.09
CA HIS A 375 14.88 -6.62 -3.87
C HIS A 375 16.43 -6.72 -3.83
N LEU A 376 17.17 -5.71 -4.30
CA LEU A 376 18.62 -5.60 -4.17
C LEU A 376 19.06 -4.99 -2.82
N PHE A 377 18.12 -4.49 -2.03
CA PHE A 377 18.34 -3.88 -0.71
C PHE A 377 17.94 -4.80 0.45
N VAL A 378 17.65 -6.07 0.17
CA VAL A 378 17.33 -7.11 1.15
C VAL A 378 18.21 -8.34 0.93
N SER A 379 18.25 -9.26 1.90
CA SER A 379 18.98 -10.52 1.72
C SER A 379 18.34 -11.39 0.63
N GLU A 380 19.11 -12.28 0.03
CA GLU A 380 18.64 -13.17 -1.06
C GLU A 380 17.39 -13.96 -0.66
N GLN A 381 17.32 -14.43 0.59
CA GLN A 381 16.20 -15.20 1.14
C GLN A 381 14.91 -14.38 1.25
N GLN A 382 15.01 -13.06 1.28
CA GLN A 382 13.88 -12.15 1.44
C GLN A 382 13.42 -11.51 0.13
N ARG A 383 14.12 -11.74 -0.98
CA ARG A 383 13.78 -11.11 -2.28
C ARG A 383 12.35 -11.34 -2.70
N ASP A 384 11.80 -12.52 -2.42
CA ASP A 384 10.41 -12.83 -2.74
C ASP A 384 9.39 -11.96 -2.00
N HIS A 385 9.76 -11.49 -0.82
CA HIS A 385 8.94 -10.67 0.07
C HIS A 385 9.22 -9.17 -0.10
N ALA A 386 10.20 -8.78 -0.93
CA ALA A 386 10.73 -7.41 -1.00
C ALA A 386 9.67 -6.33 -1.30
N TYR A 387 8.59 -6.69 -2.00
CA TYR A 387 7.55 -5.77 -2.47
C TYR A 387 6.24 -5.84 -1.66
N GLY A 388 6.20 -6.64 -0.58
CA GLY A 388 5.07 -6.61 0.35
C GLY A 388 5.09 -5.36 1.22
N ASP A 389 3.91 -4.86 1.62
CA ASP A 389 3.80 -3.68 2.50
C ASP A 389 4.04 -3.99 3.98
N TYR A 390 5.24 -4.46 4.29
CA TYR A 390 5.69 -4.72 5.66
C TYR A 390 7.21 -4.54 5.76
N PRO A 391 7.72 -4.25 6.97
CA PRO A 391 9.16 -4.14 7.18
C PRO A 391 9.86 -5.51 7.04
N LEU A 392 11.10 -5.50 6.57
CA LEU A 392 11.94 -6.70 6.48
C LEU A 392 13.23 -6.50 7.28
N PRO A 393 13.73 -7.51 8.03
CA PRO A 393 14.97 -7.36 8.78
C PRO A 393 16.17 -7.19 7.84
N ILE A 394 17.07 -6.28 8.18
CA ILE A 394 18.31 -5.96 7.44
C ILE A 394 19.58 -6.29 8.24
N GLY A 395 19.42 -6.96 9.39
CA GLY A 395 20.50 -7.24 10.35
C GLY A 395 20.55 -6.23 11.49
N PHE A 396 21.37 -6.53 12.51
CA PHE A 396 21.64 -5.66 13.67
C PHE A 396 20.39 -5.17 14.41
N GLY A 397 19.30 -5.93 14.38
CA GLY A 397 18.02 -5.56 14.98
C GLY A 397 17.28 -4.44 14.25
N GLN A 398 17.66 -4.11 13.01
CA GLN A 398 17.04 -3.07 12.19
C GLN A 398 16.23 -3.66 11.02
N THR A 399 15.39 -2.82 10.42
CA THR A 399 14.52 -3.19 9.30
C THR A 399 14.58 -2.17 8.16
N ILE A 400 14.40 -2.63 6.93
CA ILE A 400 13.98 -1.75 5.82
C ILE A 400 12.49 -1.45 5.97
N SER A 401 12.12 -0.17 6.00
CA SER A 401 10.73 0.30 6.15
C SER A 401 9.83 -0.18 5.02
N GLN A 402 8.57 -0.46 5.31
CA GLN A 402 7.59 -0.89 4.30
C GLN A 402 7.46 0.12 3.14
N PRO A 403 7.25 -0.33 1.89
CA PRO A 403 7.17 0.52 0.71
C PRO A 403 6.24 1.73 0.80
N TYR A 404 5.05 1.59 1.39
CA TYR A 404 4.13 2.73 1.51
C TYR A 404 4.72 3.84 2.37
N ILE A 405 5.35 3.50 3.50
CA ILE A 405 5.95 4.49 4.41
C ILE A 405 7.13 5.19 3.71
N VAL A 406 7.95 4.46 2.96
CA VAL A 406 9.03 5.07 2.14
C VAL A 406 8.46 6.09 1.16
N ALA A 407 7.41 5.74 0.42
CA ALA A 407 6.78 6.65 -0.54
C ALA A 407 6.14 7.86 0.16
N LEU A 408 5.41 7.65 1.25
CA LEU A 408 4.75 8.70 2.02
C LEU A 408 5.75 9.70 2.60
N MET A 409 6.81 9.22 3.26
CA MET A 409 7.82 10.12 3.82
C MET A 409 8.50 10.93 2.71
N THR A 410 8.75 10.32 1.55
CA THR A 410 9.37 11.01 0.41
C THR A 410 8.45 12.06 -0.20
N GLU A 411 7.16 11.77 -0.35
CA GLU A 411 6.18 12.75 -0.86
C GLU A 411 6.01 13.95 0.08
N LEU A 412 5.99 13.70 1.39
CA LEU A 412 5.87 14.77 2.40
C LEU A 412 7.07 15.71 2.44
N LEU A 413 8.23 15.31 1.90
CA LEU A 413 9.36 16.22 1.75
C LEU A 413 9.15 17.26 0.64
N GLU A 414 8.18 17.07 -0.26
CA GLU A 414 7.87 18.01 -1.35
C GLU A 414 9.11 18.51 -2.12
N LEU A 415 10.06 17.60 -2.37
CA LEU A 415 11.38 17.95 -2.90
C LEU A 415 11.29 18.70 -4.23
N ALA A 416 12.11 19.72 -4.42
CA ALA A 416 12.27 20.43 -5.67
C ALA A 416 13.60 20.08 -6.35
N PRO A 417 13.71 20.16 -7.69
CA PRO A 417 14.99 19.99 -8.37
C PRO A 417 16.02 21.00 -7.84
N GLY A 418 17.17 20.50 -7.40
CA GLY A 418 18.25 21.28 -6.78
C GLY A 418 18.30 21.17 -5.25
N ASP A 419 17.30 20.57 -4.61
CA ASP A 419 17.26 20.43 -3.15
C ASP A 419 18.39 19.51 -2.64
N THR A 420 18.97 19.89 -1.51
CA THR A 420 19.94 19.09 -0.75
C THR A 420 19.25 18.46 0.45
N VAL A 421 19.31 17.14 0.55
CA VAL A 421 18.54 16.34 1.53
C VAL A 421 19.47 15.60 2.46
N LEU A 422 19.18 15.64 3.76
CA LEU A 422 19.80 14.78 4.76
C LEU A 422 18.85 13.66 5.19
N GLU A 423 19.28 12.42 5.04
CA GLU A 423 18.66 11.24 5.62
C GLU A 423 19.40 10.81 6.89
N VAL A 424 18.63 10.58 7.96
CA VAL A 424 19.11 9.98 9.22
C VAL A 424 18.58 8.56 9.36
N GLY A 425 19.46 7.57 9.23
CA GLY A 425 19.16 6.14 9.30
C GLY A 425 19.31 5.46 7.94
N THR A 426 20.51 5.45 7.35
CA THR A 426 20.74 4.84 6.03
C THR A 426 20.24 3.39 5.95
N GLY A 427 20.44 2.59 7.00
CA GLY A 427 19.96 1.21 7.08
C GLY A 427 20.42 0.34 5.92
N SER A 428 19.49 -0.07 5.05
CA SER A 428 19.83 -0.82 3.83
C SER A 428 20.28 0.06 2.66
N GLY A 429 20.11 1.37 2.73
CA GLY A 429 20.34 2.33 1.64
C GLY A 429 19.14 2.49 0.70
N TYR A 430 18.01 1.83 0.95
CA TYR A 430 16.87 1.90 0.02
C TYR A 430 16.23 3.29 -0.05
N GLN A 431 16.02 3.96 1.09
CA GLN A 431 15.45 5.30 1.12
C GLN A 431 16.42 6.33 0.50
N ALA A 432 17.71 6.28 0.83
CA ALA A 432 18.77 7.00 0.11
C ALA A 432 18.69 6.82 -1.42
N ALA A 433 18.53 5.59 -1.92
CA ALA A 433 18.42 5.31 -3.34
C ALA A 433 17.15 5.90 -3.97
N ILE A 434 16.02 5.90 -3.24
CA ILE A 434 14.77 6.53 -3.67
C ILE A 434 14.95 8.04 -3.81
N LEU A 435 15.53 8.70 -2.80
CA LEU A 435 15.82 10.14 -2.84
C LEU A 435 16.76 10.48 -4.01
N ALA A 436 17.82 9.71 -4.20
CA ALA A 436 18.80 9.93 -5.26
C ALA A 436 18.27 9.62 -6.68
N SER A 437 17.15 8.90 -6.77
CA SER A 437 16.48 8.63 -8.06
C SER A 437 15.56 9.78 -8.49
N ILE A 438 15.25 10.71 -7.59
CA ILE A 438 14.51 11.92 -7.93
C ILE A 438 15.49 12.88 -8.64
N PRO A 439 15.12 13.43 -9.81
CA PRO A 439 16.05 14.23 -10.61
C PRO A 439 16.59 15.45 -9.85
N GLN A 440 17.91 15.64 -9.90
CA GLN A 440 18.62 16.81 -9.38
C GLN A 440 18.53 16.97 -7.85
N ILE A 441 18.43 15.86 -7.11
CA ILE A 441 18.52 15.86 -5.65
C ILE A 441 19.93 15.49 -5.22
N GLU A 442 20.50 16.25 -4.30
CA GLU A 442 21.77 15.91 -3.64
C GLU A 442 21.47 15.24 -2.30
N VAL A 443 21.94 14.00 -2.11
CA VAL A 443 21.56 13.18 -0.93
C VAL A 443 22.77 12.93 -0.03
N TYR A 444 22.61 13.30 1.24
CA TYR A 444 23.49 12.97 2.34
C TYR A 444 22.77 11.99 3.26
N SER A 445 23.44 10.92 3.68
CA SER A 445 22.84 9.89 4.53
C SER A 445 23.78 9.48 5.65
N VAL A 446 23.26 9.43 6.88
CA VAL A 446 24.02 9.13 8.09
C VAL A 446 23.49 7.85 8.74
N GLU A 447 24.40 6.94 9.12
CA GLU A 447 24.08 5.70 9.81
C GLU A 447 25.00 5.48 11.02
N ILE A 448 24.40 5.08 12.14
CA ILE A 448 25.09 4.92 13.43
C ILE A 448 25.75 3.54 13.55
N ILE A 449 25.16 2.50 12.94
CA ILE A 449 25.67 1.13 12.97
C ILE A 449 26.77 0.98 11.90
N PRO A 450 28.04 0.76 12.28
CA PRO A 450 29.17 0.74 11.34
C PRO A 450 28.99 -0.24 10.17
N GLU A 451 28.47 -1.43 10.46
CA GLU A 451 28.29 -2.50 9.46
C GLU A 451 27.18 -2.18 8.45
N LEU A 452 26.12 -1.50 8.90
CA LEU A 452 25.06 -1.03 8.00
C LEU A 452 25.54 0.15 7.17
N ALA A 453 26.25 1.11 7.78
CA ALA A 453 26.83 2.26 7.07
C ALA A 453 27.74 1.80 5.93
N GLN A 454 28.65 0.86 6.21
CA GLN A 454 29.57 0.31 5.22
C GLN A 454 28.80 -0.45 4.12
N SER A 455 27.94 -1.41 4.49
CA SER A 455 27.26 -2.25 3.50
C SER A 455 26.26 -1.46 2.63
N ALA A 456 25.60 -0.44 3.17
CA ALA A 456 24.74 0.44 2.41
C ALA A 456 25.55 1.32 1.43
N GLN A 457 26.68 1.87 1.87
CA GLN A 457 27.58 2.65 1.00
C GLN A 457 28.09 1.80 -0.18
N GLU A 458 28.58 0.59 0.10
CA GLU A 458 29.05 -0.35 -0.93
C GLU A 458 27.92 -0.69 -1.91
N ARG A 459 26.73 -1.06 -1.41
CA ARG A 459 25.55 -1.37 -2.24
C ARG A 459 25.13 -0.19 -3.11
N LEU A 460 25.05 1.02 -2.56
CA LEU A 460 24.66 2.22 -3.29
C LEU A 460 25.65 2.53 -4.42
N GLN A 461 26.94 2.39 -4.16
CA GLN A 461 28.00 2.56 -5.16
C GLN A 461 27.92 1.49 -6.26
N GLU A 462 27.75 0.21 -5.90
CA GLU A 462 27.60 -0.90 -6.85
C GLU A 462 26.39 -0.73 -7.76
N LEU A 463 25.29 -0.21 -7.24
CA LEU A 463 24.05 0.06 -7.98
C LEU A 463 24.07 1.40 -8.74
N GLY A 464 25.12 2.21 -8.56
CA GLY A 464 25.32 3.47 -9.29
C GLY A 464 24.57 4.68 -8.74
N TYR A 465 24.06 4.62 -7.50
CA TYR A 465 23.42 5.76 -6.85
C TYR A 465 24.46 6.75 -6.31
N GLN A 466 24.27 8.03 -6.60
CA GLN A 466 25.12 9.11 -6.09
C GLN A 466 24.60 9.59 -4.74
N VAL A 467 25.14 9.03 -3.66
CA VAL A 467 24.78 9.35 -2.28
C VAL A 467 26.03 9.55 -1.44
N HIS A 468 26.07 10.62 -0.65
CA HIS A 468 27.12 10.87 0.33
C HIS A 468 26.78 10.14 1.62
N CYS A 469 27.48 9.05 1.92
CA CYS A 469 27.26 8.29 3.15
C CYS A 469 28.31 8.63 4.22
N LYS A 470 27.88 8.74 5.48
CA LYS A 470 28.76 8.87 6.65
C LYS A 470 28.32 7.95 7.77
N GLN A 471 29.30 7.27 8.38
CA GLN A 471 29.09 6.63 9.66
C GLN A 471 29.10 7.71 10.76
N GLY A 472 28.02 7.82 11.53
CA GLY A 472 27.91 8.81 12.59
C GLY A 472 26.59 8.72 13.35
N ASP A 473 26.52 9.40 14.48
CA ASP A 473 25.26 9.57 15.21
C ASP A 473 24.42 10.64 14.53
N GLY A 474 23.37 10.21 13.83
CA GLY A 474 22.47 11.08 13.11
C GLY A 474 21.66 12.05 13.98
N TYR A 475 21.67 11.90 15.32
CA TYR A 475 21.12 12.91 16.23
C TYR A 475 21.74 14.30 16.02
N TYR A 476 23.04 14.34 15.67
CA TYR A 476 23.78 15.58 15.43
C TYR A 476 23.74 16.04 13.97
N GLY A 477 23.11 15.29 13.08
CA GLY A 477 23.08 15.59 11.64
C GLY A 477 24.47 15.60 10.99
N TRP A 478 24.63 16.47 10.00
CA TRP A 478 25.87 16.62 9.23
C TRP A 478 26.15 18.11 8.93
N GLU A 479 26.50 18.84 9.98
CA GLU A 479 26.69 20.31 9.98
C GLU A 479 27.64 20.82 8.88
N GLU A 480 28.64 20.02 8.50
CA GLU A 480 29.61 20.36 7.45
C GLU A 480 28.99 20.59 6.06
N HIS A 481 27.79 20.05 5.82
CA HIS A 481 27.04 20.19 4.56
C HIS A 481 25.70 20.92 4.74
N ALA A 482 25.42 21.44 5.94
CA ALA A 482 24.28 22.31 6.17
C ALA A 482 24.46 23.66 5.44
N PRO A 483 23.38 24.35 5.06
CA PRO A 483 21.98 24.01 5.34
C PRO A 483 21.37 22.98 4.36
N PHE A 484 20.38 22.22 4.83
CA PHE A 484 19.60 21.27 4.04
C PHE A 484 18.20 21.80 3.72
N ASP A 485 17.72 21.57 2.50
CA ASP A 485 16.36 21.95 2.08
C ASP A 485 15.29 20.99 2.64
N ALA A 486 15.70 19.78 3.00
CA ALA A 486 14.86 18.79 3.65
C ALA A 486 15.67 17.83 4.51
N ILE A 487 15.12 17.44 5.66
CA ILE A 487 15.70 16.40 6.52
C ILE A 487 14.66 15.30 6.77
N ILE A 488 15.04 14.06 6.49
CA ILE A 488 14.20 12.88 6.73
C ILE A 488 14.84 11.99 7.78
N VAL A 489 14.07 11.65 8.82
CA VAL A 489 14.52 10.75 9.89
C VAL A 489 13.79 9.42 9.78
N THR A 490 14.53 8.39 9.34
CA THR A 490 14.00 7.03 9.15
C THR A 490 14.25 6.12 10.36
N ALA A 491 15.07 6.56 11.32
CA ALA A 491 15.32 5.90 12.59
C ALA A 491 14.41 6.48 13.68
N ALA A 492 13.24 5.86 13.90
CA ALA A 492 12.17 6.30 14.82
C ALA A 492 12.66 6.99 16.13
N PRO A 493 12.80 8.33 16.16
CA PRO A 493 13.30 9.02 17.33
C PRO A 493 12.13 9.34 18.29
N ASN A 494 12.41 9.41 19.60
CA ASN A 494 11.37 9.75 20.60
C ASN A 494 10.94 11.23 20.57
N HIS A 495 11.71 12.09 19.91
CA HIS A 495 11.46 13.52 19.73
C HIS A 495 12.24 14.04 18.52
N VAL A 496 11.82 15.17 17.95
CA VAL A 496 12.55 15.85 16.88
C VAL A 496 13.88 16.39 17.44
N PRO A 497 15.06 15.98 16.91
CA PRO A 497 16.35 16.44 17.41
C PRO A 497 16.58 17.94 17.09
N PRO A 498 16.82 18.80 18.08
CA PRO A 498 17.11 20.23 17.84
C PRO A 498 18.27 20.48 16.87
N PRO A 499 19.40 19.72 16.90
CA PRO A 499 20.51 19.96 15.97
C PRO A 499 20.14 19.78 14.50
N LEU A 500 19.14 18.97 14.18
CA LEU A 500 18.66 18.79 12.80
C LEU A 500 17.85 20.02 12.36
N VAL A 501 17.01 20.55 13.25
CA VAL A 501 16.24 21.78 12.97
C VAL A 501 17.16 22.96 12.69
N ASP A 502 18.27 23.07 13.43
CA ASP A 502 19.28 24.13 13.23
C ASP A 502 20.04 24.01 11.90
N GLN A 503 19.99 22.84 11.25
CA GLN A 503 20.62 22.57 9.96
C GLN A 503 19.67 22.72 8.77
N LEU A 504 18.39 23.03 9.00
CA LEU A 504 17.45 23.31 7.91
C LEU A 504 17.69 24.71 7.31
N ALA A 505 17.58 24.79 5.99
CA ALA A 505 17.50 26.06 5.27
C ALA A 505 16.23 26.84 5.66
N GLU A 506 16.20 28.14 5.37
CA GLU A 506 14.99 28.93 5.55
C GLU A 506 13.87 28.38 4.63
N GLY A 507 12.78 27.91 5.23
CA GLY A 507 11.70 27.22 4.51
C GLY A 507 11.93 25.73 4.28
N GLY A 508 13.01 25.16 4.83
CA GLY A 508 13.28 23.73 4.80
C GLY A 508 12.27 22.92 5.61
N ARG A 509 12.19 21.63 5.30
CA ARG A 509 11.17 20.68 5.83
C ARG A 509 11.77 19.60 6.71
#